data_AF-A0A4Z1K5S5-F1
#
_entry.id   AF-A0A4Z1K5S5-F1
#
_cell.length_a   1.000
_cell.length_b   1.000
_cell.length_c   1.000
_cell.angle_alpha   90.00
_cell.angle_beta   90.00
_cell.angle_gamma   90.00
#
_symmetry.space_group_name_H-M   'P 1'
#
loop_
_entity.id
_entity.type
_entity.pdbx_description
1 polymer ?
#
loop_
_entity_poly.entity_id
_entity_poly.type
_entity_poly.pdbx_seq_one_letter_code
_entity_poly.pdbx_strand_id
1 'polypeptide(L)'
;MHESCDPHVFYNRIRPFLAGSKNMEEAGLPNGVFYDEGNGVGQYRQFSGGSNAQSSILQFFDIVLGIEHRPTGEKKDATSESEAEGAAPRTKHNFLLEMRKYMPGPHQRFLEDMTVVSNVRGYVEAHTVNHELCLAYDACLAMLRTFRDKHIAIVTRYIVIKSRESHSHSRSMSPEATRSRKVDIATASRGKGDDEEKKRKLKGTGGTALIPFLKQARDETGEPTIDSWARRVMNRDLNTMGKGDFFVGKLDEQPDGGLELGGLAGTWTLDDEVGGLCSY
;
A
#
# COMPACT_ATOMS: atom_id res chain seq x y z
N MET A 1 5.81 -11.38 11.53
CA MET A 1 5.83 -11.86 10.11
C MET A 1 7.18 -12.47 9.72
N HIS A 2 8.32 -11.83 10.06
CA HIS A 2 9.64 -12.34 9.68
C HIS A 2 9.99 -13.70 10.29
N GLU A 3 9.47 -14.02 11.48
CA GLU A 3 9.71 -15.30 12.16
C GLU A 3 9.06 -16.51 11.48
N SER A 4 7.88 -16.34 10.88
CA SER A 4 7.06 -17.46 10.40
C SER A 4 6.77 -17.45 8.90
N CYS A 5 7.29 -16.47 8.16
CA CYS A 5 7.07 -16.34 6.73
C CYS A 5 8.41 -16.17 6.02
N ASP A 6 8.93 -17.26 5.44
CA ASP A 6 10.14 -17.20 4.63
C ASP A 6 9.88 -16.46 3.29
N PRO A 7 10.69 -15.43 2.94
CA PRO A 7 10.48 -14.67 1.72
C PRO A 7 10.55 -15.49 0.43
N HIS A 8 11.41 -16.50 0.36
CA HIS A 8 11.55 -17.34 -0.84
C HIS A 8 10.33 -18.25 -1.01
N VAL A 9 9.85 -18.85 0.09
CA VAL A 9 8.61 -19.65 0.11
C VAL A 9 7.42 -18.79 -0.26
N PHE A 10 7.26 -17.62 0.36
CA PHE A 10 6.17 -16.71 0.04
C PHE A 10 6.16 -16.35 -1.45
N TYR A 11 7.29 -15.91 -2.00
CA TYR A 11 7.36 -15.43 -3.38
C TYR A 11 7.13 -16.53 -4.42
N ASN A 12 7.70 -17.71 -4.23
CA ASN A 12 7.69 -18.77 -5.24
C ASN A 12 6.59 -19.82 -5.04
N ARG A 13 6.04 -19.96 -3.83
CA ARG A 13 5.07 -21.02 -3.52
C ARG A 13 3.72 -20.51 -3.08
N ILE A 14 3.62 -19.33 -2.47
CA ILE A 14 2.34 -18.80 -1.96
C ILE A 14 1.76 -17.76 -2.91
N ARG A 15 2.52 -16.70 -3.21
CA ARG A 15 2.12 -15.58 -4.07
C ARG A 15 1.51 -16.00 -5.41
N PRO A 16 1.98 -17.05 -6.10
CA PRO A 16 1.29 -17.69 -7.22
C PRO A 16 -0.21 -17.90 -7.06
N PHE A 17 -0.61 -18.53 -5.97
CA PHE A 17 -2.00 -18.88 -5.69
C PHE A 17 -2.84 -17.67 -5.26
N LEU A 18 -2.18 -16.55 -4.95
CA LEU A 18 -2.83 -15.27 -4.63
C LEU A 18 -3.02 -14.37 -5.85
N ALA A 19 -2.43 -14.73 -7.00
CA ALA A 19 -2.64 -13.98 -8.23
C ALA A 19 -4.04 -14.21 -8.80
N GLY A 20 -4.66 -13.13 -9.27
CA GLY A 20 -5.94 -13.19 -9.98
C GLY A 20 -5.77 -13.42 -11.47
N SER A 21 -6.88 -13.34 -12.19
CA SER A 21 -6.93 -13.49 -13.65
C SER A 21 -7.01 -12.16 -14.41
N LYS A 22 -7.20 -11.04 -13.71
CA LYS A 22 -7.25 -9.69 -14.31
C LYS A 22 -5.85 -9.23 -14.72
N ASN A 23 -5.73 -8.68 -15.92
CA ASN A 23 -4.47 -8.18 -16.51
C ASN A 23 -3.35 -9.26 -16.63
N MET A 24 -3.73 -10.53 -16.81
CA MET A 24 -2.83 -11.70 -16.90
C MET A 24 -2.69 -12.27 -18.31
N GLU A 25 -2.81 -11.42 -19.34
CA GLU A 25 -2.62 -11.82 -20.74
C GLU A 25 -1.24 -12.45 -20.97
N GLU A 26 -0.17 -11.86 -20.43
CA GLU A 26 1.20 -12.39 -20.50
C GLU A 26 1.36 -13.76 -19.82
N ALA A 27 0.45 -14.11 -18.91
CA ALA A 27 0.40 -15.41 -18.24
C ALA A 27 -0.47 -16.45 -18.97
N GLY A 28 -1.01 -16.11 -20.15
CA GLY A 28 -1.90 -16.97 -20.91
C GLY A 28 -3.37 -16.87 -20.52
N LEU A 29 -3.78 -15.82 -19.79
CA LEU A 29 -5.17 -15.56 -19.41
C LEU A 29 -5.68 -14.24 -20.03
N PRO A 30 -5.72 -14.09 -21.36
CA PRO A 30 -6.15 -12.85 -22.04
C PRO A 30 -7.57 -12.45 -21.65
N ASN A 31 -8.47 -13.43 -21.54
CA ASN A 31 -9.88 -13.22 -21.19
C ASN A 31 -10.18 -13.53 -19.71
N GLY A 32 -9.15 -13.82 -18.90
CA GLY A 32 -9.32 -14.33 -17.55
C GLY A 32 -9.70 -15.82 -17.51
N VAL A 33 -10.60 -16.20 -16.62
CA VAL A 33 -11.01 -17.59 -16.38
C VAL A 33 -12.44 -17.80 -16.85
N PHE A 34 -12.73 -18.90 -17.54
CA PHE A 34 -14.08 -19.28 -17.91
C PHE A 34 -14.81 -19.88 -16.70
N TYR A 35 -15.91 -19.27 -16.31
CA TYR A 35 -16.81 -19.78 -15.27
C TYR A 35 -17.93 -20.56 -15.96
N ASP A 36 -17.86 -21.88 -15.89
CA ASP A 36 -18.84 -22.81 -16.44
C ASP A 36 -20.08 -22.86 -15.53
N GLU A 37 -21.25 -22.59 -16.10
CA GLU A 37 -22.55 -22.67 -15.43
C GLU A 37 -23.30 -23.98 -15.79
N GLY A 38 -22.66 -24.85 -16.59
CA GLY A 38 -23.18 -26.11 -17.07
C GLY A 38 -23.78 -26.02 -18.48
N ASN A 39 -23.94 -27.18 -19.13
CA ASN A 39 -24.54 -27.30 -20.47
C ASN A 39 -23.86 -26.44 -21.57
N GLY A 40 -22.56 -26.17 -21.43
CA GLY A 40 -21.81 -25.33 -22.36
C GLY A 40 -22.11 -23.83 -22.25
N VAL A 41 -22.86 -23.43 -21.21
CA VAL A 41 -23.15 -22.03 -20.90
C VAL A 41 -22.16 -21.56 -19.84
N GLY A 42 -21.57 -20.39 -20.06
CA GLY A 42 -20.65 -19.79 -19.11
C GLY A 42 -20.06 -18.51 -19.68
N GLN A 43 -19.23 -17.84 -18.87
CA GLN A 43 -18.59 -16.61 -19.30
C GLN A 43 -17.17 -16.48 -18.77
N TYR A 44 -16.30 -15.91 -19.60
CA TYR A 44 -14.97 -15.48 -19.19
C TYR A 44 -15.08 -14.29 -18.23
N ARG A 45 -14.38 -14.37 -17.10
CA ARG A 45 -14.32 -13.31 -16.10
C ARG A 45 -12.88 -13.04 -15.67
N GLN A 46 -12.60 -11.75 -15.47
CA GLN A 46 -11.34 -11.26 -14.95
C GLN A 46 -11.53 -10.73 -13.54
N PHE A 47 -10.79 -11.30 -12.58
CA PHE A 47 -10.81 -10.85 -11.19
C PHE A 47 -9.38 -10.55 -10.71
N SER A 48 -9.24 -9.49 -9.93
CA SER A 48 -7.98 -9.13 -9.28
C SER A 48 -7.58 -10.17 -8.25
N GLY A 49 -6.28 -10.39 -8.07
CA GLY A 49 -5.77 -11.27 -7.03
C GLY A 49 -5.91 -10.64 -5.63
N GLY A 50 -5.64 -11.46 -4.62
CA GLY A 50 -5.68 -11.03 -3.23
C GLY A 50 -4.66 -9.92 -2.97
N SER A 51 -5.06 -8.85 -2.27
CA SER A 51 -4.13 -7.78 -1.90
C SER A 51 -4.57 -7.05 -0.63
N ASN A 52 -3.61 -6.43 0.06
CA ASN A 52 -3.89 -5.66 1.29
C ASN A 52 -4.84 -4.47 1.07
N ALA A 53 -5.04 -4.04 -0.18
CA ALA A 53 -6.01 -3.01 -0.53
C ALA A 53 -7.48 -3.43 -0.31
N GLN A 54 -7.72 -4.74 -0.17
CA GLN A 54 -9.02 -5.33 0.19
C GLN A 54 -9.26 -5.31 1.71
N SER A 55 -8.31 -4.80 2.51
CA SER A 55 -8.48 -4.60 3.94
C SER A 55 -9.39 -3.40 4.23
N SER A 56 -10.53 -3.66 4.87
CA SER A 56 -11.49 -2.60 5.22
C SER A 56 -10.94 -1.63 6.28
N ILE A 57 -10.13 -2.13 7.22
CA ILE A 57 -9.59 -1.29 8.31
C ILE A 57 -8.60 -0.23 7.80
N LEU A 58 -7.79 -0.56 6.79
CA LEU A 58 -6.86 0.41 6.20
C LEU A 58 -7.63 1.55 5.52
N GLN A 59 -8.64 1.21 4.72
CA GLN A 59 -9.48 2.21 4.07
C GLN A 59 -10.34 2.99 5.06
N PHE A 60 -10.75 2.38 6.18
CA PHE A 60 -11.49 3.08 7.24
C PHE A 60 -10.67 4.22 7.85
N PHE A 61 -9.40 3.97 8.19
CA PHE A 61 -8.54 5.04 8.73
C PHE A 61 -8.30 6.14 7.71
N ASP A 62 -8.17 5.80 6.42
CA ASP A 62 -8.07 6.82 5.36
C ASP A 62 -9.29 7.73 5.33
N ILE A 63 -10.49 7.16 5.40
CA ILE A 63 -11.75 7.92 5.39
C ILE A 63 -11.90 8.78 6.65
N VAL A 64 -11.66 8.20 7.84
CA VAL A 64 -11.81 8.93 9.10
C VAL A 64 -10.83 10.09 9.19
N LEU A 65 -9.59 9.88 8.77
CA LEU A 65 -8.55 10.91 8.83
C LEU A 65 -8.61 11.87 7.63
N GLY A 66 -9.53 11.69 6.67
CA GLY A 66 -9.67 12.56 5.51
C GLY A 66 -8.48 12.50 4.54
N ILE A 67 -7.90 11.31 4.38
CA ILE A 67 -6.85 10.99 3.42
C ILE A 67 -7.49 10.65 2.08
N GLU A 68 -7.07 11.33 1.02
CA GLU A 68 -7.57 11.12 -0.33
C GLU A 68 -6.54 10.41 -1.20
N HIS A 69 -6.95 9.29 -1.79
CA HIS A 69 -6.11 8.48 -2.66
C HIS A 69 -6.46 8.71 -4.13
N ARG A 70 -5.46 9.06 -4.93
CA ARG A 70 -5.63 9.32 -6.37
C ARG A 70 -5.23 8.08 -7.19
N PRO A 71 -5.62 8.00 -8.47
CA PRO A 71 -5.06 7.00 -9.37
C PRO A 71 -3.54 7.05 -9.37
N THR A 72 -2.91 5.87 -9.47
CA THR A 72 -1.45 5.76 -9.42
C THR A 72 -0.78 6.60 -10.51
N GLY A 73 0.12 7.50 -10.12
CA GLY A 73 0.85 8.40 -11.01
C GLY A 73 0.28 9.80 -11.13
N GLU A 74 -0.90 10.07 -10.57
CA GLU A 74 -1.46 11.43 -10.49
C GLU A 74 -0.84 12.21 -9.31
N LYS A 75 -0.48 13.47 -9.53
CA LYS A 75 0.01 14.39 -8.48
C LYS A 75 -1.10 15.35 -8.05
N LYS A 76 -0.94 15.91 -6.85
CA LYS A 76 -1.92 16.80 -6.22
C LYS A 76 -2.29 18.02 -7.08
N ASP A 77 -1.40 18.56 -7.91
CA ASP A 77 -1.72 19.58 -8.92
C ASP A 77 -0.61 19.72 -9.99
N ALA A 78 -1.00 19.73 -11.25
CA ALA A 78 -0.32 20.41 -12.34
C ALA A 78 -1.41 20.81 -13.36
N THR A 79 -2.06 21.95 -13.13
CA THR A 79 -2.91 22.67 -14.11
C THR A 79 -3.73 21.78 -15.04
N SER A 80 -4.86 21.25 -14.58
CA SER A 80 -5.92 20.76 -15.49
C SER A 80 -6.87 21.90 -15.88
N GLU A 81 -6.28 23.01 -16.35
CA GLU A 81 -6.84 23.81 -17.43
C GLU A 81 -6.14 23.39 -18.73
N SER A 82 -6.39 22.16 -19.14
CA SER A 82 -6.35 21.82 -20.55
C SER A 82 -7.47 20.82 -20.78
N GLU A 83 -8.68 21.38 -20.85
CA GLU A 83 -9.73 20.77 -21.63
C GLU A 83 -9.19 20.57 -23.04
N ALA A 84 -8.73 19.36 -23.33
CA ALA A 84 -8.77 18.86 -24.69
C ALA A 84 -10.25 18.65 -24.99
N GLU A 85 -10.87 19.66 -25.58
CA GLU A 85 -12.24 19.64 -26.10
C GLU A 85 -12.50 18.31 -26.83
N GLY A 86 -13.53 17.57 -26.38
CA GLY A 86 -14.18 16.54 -27.20
C GLY A 86 -13.96 15.07 -26.82
N ALA A 87 -13.21 14.72 -25.77
CA ALA A 87 -13.14 13.34 -25.29
C ALA A 87 -13.84 13.16 -23.94
N ALA A 88 -14.80 12.23 -23.87
CA ALA A 88 -15.46 11.84 -22.62
C ALA A 88 -14.41 11.59 -21.51
N PRO A 89 -14.65 12.04 -20.27
CA PRO A 89 -13.68 11.90 -19.19
C PRO A 89 -13.34 10.42 -19.04
N ARG A 90 -12.07 10.07 -19.29
CA ARG A 90 -11.56 8.72 -19.02
C ARG A 90 -11.83 8.45 -17.55
N THR A 91 -12.61 7.42 -17.25
CA THR A 91 -12.93 7.02 -15.88
C THR A 91 -11.62 6.75 -15.15
N LYS A 92 -11.20 7.71 -14.31
CA LYS A 92 -9.97 7.65 -13.53
C LYS A 92 -10.13 6.52 -12.51
N HIS A 93 -9.61 5.35 -12.85
CA HIS A 93 -9.85 4.14 -12.10
C HIS A 93 -9.04 4.16 -10.78
N ASN A 94 -9.68 4.57 -9.69
CA ASN A 94 -9.12 4.47 -8.35
C ASN A 94 -9.09 2.99 -7.90
N PHE A 95 -7.89 2.42 -7.84
CA PHE A 95 -7.70 1.01 -7.46
C PHE A 95 -8.27 0.67 -6.09
N LEU A 96 -8.15 1.55 -5.09
CA LEU A 96 -8.69 1.30 -3.74
C LEU A 96 -10.22 1.22 -3.74
N LEU A 97 -10.90 2.06 -4.51
CA LEU A 97 -12.35 2.00 -4.68
C LEU A 97 -12.77 0.70 -5.38
N GLU A 98 -12.02 0.24 -6.38
CA GLU A 98 -12.30 -1.08 -6.99
C GLU A 98 -12.17 -2.21 -5.95
N MET A 99 -11.16 -2.15 -5.09
CA MET A 99 -10.93 -3.19 -4.07
C MET A 99 -12.04 -3.28 -3.02
N ARG A 100 -12.89 -2.26 -2.87
CA ARG A 100 -14.09 -2.35 -2.02
C ARG A 100 -15.08 -3.40 -2.51
N LYS A 101 -15.16 -3.64 -3.83
CA LYS A 101 -16.00 -4.70 -4.42
C LYS A 101 -15.55 -6.11 -4.05
N TYR A 102 -14.33 -6.24 -3.53
CA TYR A 102 -13.74 -7.49 -3.06
C TYR A 102 -13.82 -7.62 -1.53
N MET A 103 -14.47 -6.67 -0.84
CA MET A 103 -14.71 -6.74 0.61
C MET A 103 -16.07 -7.39 0.89
N PRO A 104 -16.28 -7.98 2.08
CA PRO A 104 -17.61 -8.39 2.51
C PRO A 104 -18.62 -7.24 2.43
N GLY A 105 -19.83 -7.52 1.93
CA GLY A 105 -20.86 -6.50 1.69
C GLY A 105 -21.14 -5.56 2.87
N PRO A 106 -21.27 -6.04 4.12
CA PRO A 106 -21.40 -5.16 5.29
C PRO A 106 -20.22 -4.21 5.49
N HIS A 107 -18.98 -4.64 5.23
CA HIS A 107 -17.81 -3.79 5.38
C HIS A 107 -17.74 -2.73 4.29
N GLN A 108 -18.11 -3.09 3.06
CA GLN A 108 -18.19 -2.12 1.97
C GLN A 108 -19.19 -1.01 2.31
N ARG A 109 -20.42 -1.37 2.73
CA ARG A 109 -21.45 -0.40 3.12
C ARG A 109 -21.00 0.47 4.28
N PHE A 110 -20.36 -0.13 5.28
CA PHE A 110 -19.78 0.63 6.40
C PHE A 110 -18.79 1.70 5.91
N LEU A 111 -17.89 1.37 4.96
CA LEU A 111 -16.98 2.36 4.40
C LEU A 111 -17.71 3.44 3.60
N GLU A 112 -18.77 3.10 2.87
CA GLU A 112 -19.62 4.06 2.15
C GLU A 112 -20.31 5.02 3.13
N ASP A 113 -20.91 4.50 4.21
CA ASP A 113 -21.53 5.33 5.26
C ASP A 113 -20.49 6.25 5.92
N MET A 114 -19.31 5.72 6.25
CA MET A 114 -18.22 6.50 6.85
C MET A 114 -17.75 7.64 5.95
N THR A 115 -17.78 7.50 4.62
CA THR A 115 -17.45 8.62 3.71
C THR A 115 -18.43 9.78 3.78
N VAL A 116 -19.67 9.53 4.22
CA VAL A 116 -20.70 10.56 4.37
C VAL A 116 -20.65 11.20 5.75
N VAL A 117 -20.39 10.41 6.80
CA VAL A 117 -20.51 10.88 8.19
C VAL A 117 -19.21 11.35 8.82
N SER A 118 -18.05 10.93 8.30
CA SER A 118 -16.75 11.29 8.87
C SER A 118 -16.52 12.80 8.80
N ASN A 119 -16.24 13.40 9.95
CA ASN A 119 -15.98 14.84 10.08
C ASN A 119 -14.72 15.17 10.88
N VAL A 120 -13.88 14.17 11.23
CA VAL A 120 -12.73 14.37 12.13
C VAL A 120 -11.79 15.44 11.59
N ARG A 121 -11.37 15.33 10.32
CA ARG A 121 -10.50 16.32 9.70
C ARG A 121 -11.10 17.73 9.72
N GLY A 122 -12.35 17.87 9.25
CA GLY A 122 -13.03 19.17 9.23
C GLY A 122 -13.21 19.77 10.64
N TYR A 123 -13.44 18.93 11.64
CA TYR A 123 -13.52 19.35 13.04
C TYR A 123 -12.18 19.87 13.55
N VAL A 124 -11.07 19.18 13.28
CA VAL A 124 -9.72 19.63 13.67
C VAL A 124 -9.34 20.92 12.93
N GLU A 125 -9.62 21.02 11.62
CA GLU A 125 -9.36 22.22 10.81
C GLU A 125 -10.14 23.44 11.34
N ALA A 126 -11.35 23.25 11.88
CA ALA A 126 -12.13 24.32 12.49
C ALA A 126 -11.63 24.75 13.89
N HIS A 127 -10.82 23.92 14.57
CA HIS A 127 -10.37 24.13 15.95
C HIS A 127 -8.84 24.17 16.07
N THR A 128 -8.16 24.77 15.11
CA THR A 128 -6.69 24.86 15.05
C THR A 128 -6.03 25.59 16.23
N VAL A 129 -6.80 26.34 16.99
CA VAL A 129 -6.37 26.98 18.25
C VAL A 129 -6.09 25.93 19.34
N ASN A 130 -6.75 24.76 19.29
CA ASN A 130 -6.47 23.65 20.18
C ASN A 130 -5.28 22.83 19.65
N HIS A 131 -4.09 23.18 20.11
CA HIS A 131 -2.85 22.52 19.67
C HIS A 131 -2.77 21.04 20.06
N GLU A 132 -3.34 20.63 21.19
CA GLU A 132 -3.34 19.22 21.60
C GLU A 132 -4.20 18.37 20.64
N LEU A 133 -5.34 18.91 20.21
CA LEU A 133 -6.20 18.27 19.21
C LEU A 133 -5.48 18.12 17.85
N CYS A 134 -4.82 19.18 17.37
CA CYS A 134 -4.04 19.13 16.12
C CYS A 134 -2.89 18.13 16.23
N LEU A 135 -2.17 18.14 17.36
CA LEU A 135 -1.06 17.22 17.61
C LEU A 135 -1.53 15.76 17.62
N ALA A 136 -2.66 15.45 18.27
CA ALA A 136 -3.21 14.11 18.30
C ALA A 136 -3.62 13.62 16.89
N TYR A 137 -4.26 14.48 16.10
CA TYR A 137 -4.60 14.16 14.71
C TYR A 137 -3.36 13.94 13.84
N ASP A 138 -2.37 14.83 13.91
CA ASP A 138 -1.13 14.72 13.15
C ASP A 138 -0.31 13.49 13.57
N ALA A 139 -0.36 13.09 14.85
CA ALA A 139 0.24 11.86 15.35
C ALA A 139 -0.42 10.61 14.75
N CYS A 140 -1.75 10.58 14.58
CA CYS A 140 -2.43 9.49 13.88
C CYS A 140 -1.97 9.35 12.42
N LEU A 141 -1.85 10.47 11.69
CA LEU A 141 -1.32 10.48 10.32
C LEU A 141 0.12 9.96 10.27
N ALA A 142 0.97 10.42 11.20
CA ALA A 142 2.35 9.99 11.30
C ALA A 142 2.47 8.48 11.54
N MET A 143 1.69 7.92 12.47
CA MET A 143 1.66 6.48 12.73
C MET A 143 1.20 5.66 11.51
N LEU A 144 0.16 6.12 10.81
CA LEU A 144 -0.32 5.46 9.60
C LEU A 144 0.72 5.51 8.48
N ARG A 145 1.46 6.62 8.36
CA ARG A 145 2.59 6.75 7.43
C ARG A 145 3.71 5.78 7.78
N THR A 146 4.11 5.69 9.06
CA THR A 146 5.11 4.71 9.53
C THR A 146 4.69 3.27 9.25
N PHE A 147 3.41 2.95 9.43
CA PHE A 147 2.87 1.63 9.05
C PHE A 147 3.06 1.36 7.56
N ARG A 148 2.79 2.35 6.69
CA ARG A 148 2.99 2.24 5.24
C ARG A 148 4.46 2.09 4.86
N ASP A 149 5.38 2.78 5.54
CA ASP A 149 6.83 2.58 5.37
C ASP A 149 7.26 1.16 5.71
N LYS A 150 6.81 0.61 6.85
CA LYS A 150 7.05 -0.79 7.23
C LYS A 150 6.50 -1.74 6.16
N HIS A 151 5.30 -1.47 5.63
CA HIS A 151 4.71 -2.28 4.55
C HIS A 151 5.52 -2.21 3.25
N ILE A 152 6.08 -1.05 2.87
CA ILE A 152 6.99 -0.92 1.72
C ILE A 152 8.27 -1.74 1.93
N ALA A 153 8.84 -1.73 3.13
CA ALA A 153 10.02 -2.53 3.47
C ALA A 153 9.73 -4.04 3.35
N ILE A 154 8.57 -4.47 3.85
CA ILE A 154 8.07 -5.84 3.69
C ILE A 154 7.96 -6.21 2.20
N VAL A 155 7.27 -5.40 1.41
CA VAL A 155 7.09 -5.65 -0.03
C VAL A 155 8.43 -5.71 -0.75
N THR A 156 9.37 -4.84 -0.37
CA THR A 156 10.71 -4.84 -0.93
C THR A 156 11.43 -6.17 -0.67
N ARG A 157 11.40 -6.67 0.57
CA ARG A 157 12.05 -7.93 0.96
C ARG A 157 11.39 -9.15 0.34
N TYR A 158 10.06 -9.22 0.35
CA TYR A 158 9.30 -10.41 -0.04
C TYR A 158 9.00 -10.48 -1.54
N ILE A 159 9.03 -9.35 -2.25
CA ILE A 159 8.65 -9.29 -3.68
C ILE A 159 9.79 -8.76 -4.53
N VAL A 160 10.30 -7.56 -4.25
CA VAL A 160 11.29 -6.91 -5.14
C VAL A 160 12.61 -7.65 -5.16
N ILE A 161 13.18 -7.95 -3.98
CA ILE A 161 14.45 -8.67 -3.86
C ILE A 161 14.30 -10.08 -4.46
N LYS A 162 13.24 -10.81 -4.11
CA LYS A 162 13.00 -12.17 -4.62
C LYS A 162 12.76 -12.22 -6.12
N SER A 163 12.08 -11.23 -6.69
CA SER A 163 11.97 -11.12 -8.14
C SER A 163 13.34 -10.97 -8.80
N ARG A 164 14.24 -10.15 -8.25
CA ARG A 164 15.59 -9.93 -8.81
C ARG A 164 16.47 -11.16 -8.71
N GLU A 165 16.45 -11.86 -7.57
CA GLU A 165 17.16 -13.14 -7.38
C GLU A 165 16.67 -14.21 -8.37
N SER A 166 15.36 -14.29 -8.60
CA SER A 166 14.80 -15.24 -9.55
C SER A 166 15.22 -14.94 -11.00
N HIS A 167 15.40 -13.65 -11.32
CA HIS A 167 15.84 -13.20 -12.63
C HIS A 167 17.31 -13.54 -12.86
N SER A 168 18.19 -13.24 -11.90
CA SER A 168 19.62 -13.56 -12.02
C SER A 168 19.86 -15.06 -12.15
N HIS A 169 19.14 -15.89 -11.37
CA HIS A 169 19.19 -17.35 -11.52
C HIS A 169 18.70 -17.84 -12.89
N SER A 170 17.71 -17.18 -13.49
CA SER A 170 17.24 -17.58 -14.82
C SER A 170 18.24 -17.24 -15.93
N ARG A 171 19.03 -16.16 -15.76
CA ARG A 171 20.05 -15.73 -16.74
C ARG A 171 21.33 -16.57 -16.69
N SER A 172 21.63 -17.20 -15.56
CA SER A 172 22.79 -18.10 -15.42
C SER A 172 22.52 -19.53 -15.87
N MET A 173 21.26 -19.88 -16.20
CA MET A 173 20.89 -21.22 -16.67
C MET A 173 20.80 -21.30 -18.20
N SER A 174 21.12 -22.47 -18.75
CA SER A 174 20.98 -22.73 -20.18
C SER A 174 19.53 -22.54 -20.69
N PRO A 175 19.33 -22.12 -21.96
CA PRO A 175 18.01 -21.97 -22.57
C PRO A 175 17.14 -23.25 -22.55
N GLU A 176 17.78 -24.42 -22.50
CA GLU A 176 17.10 -25.72 -22.51
C GLU A 176 16.52 -26.07 -21.13
N ALA A 177 17.25 -25.75 -20.06
CA ALA A 177 16.77 -25.88 -18.68
C ALA A 177 15.68 -24.87 -18.29
N THR A 178 15.57 -23.75 -19.00
CA THR A 178 14.52 -22.73 -18.78
C THR A 178 13.22 -23.06 -19.49
N ARG A 179 13.24 -23.82 -20.60
CA ARG A 179 12.04 -24.28 -21.32
C ARG A 179 11.20 -25.30 -20.55
N SER A 180 11.80 -26.08 -19.64
CA SER A 180 11.08 -27.12 -18.88
C SER A 180 10.38 -26.61 -17.62
N ARG A 181 10.62 -25.35 -17.20
CA ARG A 181 9.99 -24.78 -16.02
C ARG A 181 8.65 -24.14 -16.38
N LYS A 182 7.57 -24.65 -15.76
CA LYS A 182 6.25 -24.00 -15.77
C LYS A 182 6.40 -22.56 -15.27
N VAL A 183 5.96 -21.61 -16.10
CA VAL A 183 5.90 -20.20 -15.74
C VAL A 183 4.68 -19.99 -14.86
N ASP A 184 4.88 -19.44 -13.68
CA ASP A 184 3.80 -19.17 -12.73
C ASP A 184 3.12 -17.83 -13.05
N ILE A 185 1.79 -17.74 -12.94
CA ILE A 185 0.98 -16.56 -13.21
C ILE A 185 1.53 -15.32 -12.50
N ALA A 186 1.91 -15.43 -11.23
CA ALA A 186 2.43 -14.30 -10.45
C ALA A 186 3.85 -13.85 -10.86
N THR A 187 4.55 -14.70 -11.62
CA THR A 187 5.91 -14.44 -12.13
C THR A 187 5.94 -14.37 -13.66
N ALA A 188 4.78 -14.45 -14.32
CA ALA A 188 4.68 -14.58 -15.77
C ALA A 188 5.02 -13.30 -16.51
N SER A 189 5.07 -12.16 -15.83
CA SER A 189 5.59 -10.90 -16.36
C SER A 189 7.12 -10.91 -16.61
N ARG A 190 7.70 -12.09 -16.82
CA ARG A 190 9.09 -12.38 -17.23
C ARG A 190 9.38 -12.03 -18.69
N GLY A 191 8.50 -11.26 -19.35
CA GLY A 191 8.58 -10.91 -20.77
C GLY A 191 9.92 -10.33 -21.22
N LYS A 192 10.25 -10.58 -22.49
CA LYS A 192 11.42 -10.03 -23.20
C LYS A 192 11.29 -8.50 -23.32
N GLY A 193 12.00 -7.78 -22.47
CA GLY A 193 12.14 -6.32 -22.54
C GLY A 193 13.44 -5.88 -21.86
N ASP A 194 13.94 -4.69 -22.15
CA ASP A 194 15.18 -4.18 -21.59
C ASP A 194 15.10 -4.00 -20.06
N ASP A 195 16.25 -4.05 -19.38
CA ASP A 195 16.35 -4.07 -17.92
C ASP A 195 15.76 -2.81 -17.22
N GLU A 196 15.65 -1.68 -17.95
CA GLU A 196 14.98 -0.46 -17.47
C GLU A 196 13.44 -0.52 -17.55
N GLU A 197 12.88 -1.22 -18.54
CA GLU A 197 11.43 -1.39 -18.67
C GLU A 197 10.88 -2.41 -17.67
N LYS A 198 11.71 -3.41 -17.33
CA LYS A 198 11.43 -4.42 -16.29
C LYS A 198 11.38 -3.84 -14.88
N LYS A 199 12.25 -2.86 -14.55
CA LYS A 199 12.19 -2.13 -13.27
C LYS A 199 10.84 -1.43 -13.07
N ARG A 200 10.22 -0.96 -14.17
CA ARG A 200 8.95 -0.23 -14.15
C ARG A 200 7.70 -1.11 -14.05
N LYS A 201 7.81 -2.44 -14.25
CA LYS A 201 6.64 -3.33 -14.41
C LYS A 201 6.55 -4.47 -13.37
N LEU A 202 7.06 -4.28 -12.15
CA LEU A 202 6.73 -5.19 -11.04
C LEU A 202 5.26 -5.01 -10.65
N LYS A 203 4.40 -5.94 -11.09
CA LYS A 203 2.97 -5.95 -10.76
C LYS A 203 2.72 -6.63 -9.41
N GLY A 204 1.86 -6.05 -8.60
CA GLY A 204 1.28 -6.74 -7.44
C GLY A 204 0.33 -7.86 -7.87
N THR A 205 -0.09 -8.71 -6.94
CA THR A 205 -1.13 -9.74 -7.17
C THR A 205 -2.47 -9.12 -7.58
N GLY A 206 -2.74 -7.90 -7.10
CA GLY A 206 -3.89 -7.08 -7.55
C GLY A 206 -3.70 -6.39 -8.91
N GLY A 207 -2.56 -6.60 -9.60
CA GLY A 207 -2.32 -6.10 -10.95
C GLY A 207 -1.78 -4.67 -11.06
N THR A 208 -1.60 -3.94 -9.95
CA THR A 208 -1.05 -2.57 -9.94
C THR A 208 0.47 -2.54 -10.00
N ALA A 209 1.04 -1.43 -10.47
CA ALA A 209 2.47 -1.14 -10.33
C ALA A 209 2.79 -0.96 -8.83
N LEU A 210 3.42 -1.98 -8.24
CA LEU A 210 3.39 -2.20 -6.80
C LEU A 210 4.08 -1.08 -6.01
N ILE A 211 5.31 -0.74 -6.37
CA ILE A 211 6.11 0.25 -5.64
C ILE A 211 5.59 1.68 -5.83
N PRO A 212 5.28 2.15 -7.05
CA PRO A 212 4.68 3.49 -7.23
C PRO A 212 3.39 3.67 -6.45
N PHE A 213 2.49 2.68 -6.47
CA PHE A 213 1.24 2.72 -5.74
C PHE A 213 1.45 2.85 -4.22
N LEU A 214 2.32 2.02 -3.64
CA LEU A 214 2.56 2.05 -2.20
C LEU A 214 3.22 3.35 -1.74
N LYS A 215 4.17 3.88 -2.53
CA LYS A 215 4.82 5.17 -2.25
C LYS A 215 3.83 6.32 -2.33
N GLN A 216 3.01 6.35 -3.38
CA GLN A 216 1.99 7.38 -3.51
C GLN A 216 1.00 7.32 -2.35
N ALA A 217 0.49 6.14 -2.00
CA ALA A 217 -0.42 6.01 -0.86
C ALA A 217 0.22 6.47 0.46
N ARG A 218 1.51 6.20 0.68
CA ARG A 218 2.26 6.71 1.84
C ARG A 218 2.34 8.24 1.83
N ASP A 219 2.71 8.83 0.69
CA ASP A 219 2.91 10.27 0.58
C ASP A 219 1.57 11.01 0.75
N GLU A 220 0.48 10.45 0.20
CA GLU A 220 -0.89 10.95 0.35
C GLU A 220 -1.36 10.95 1.82
N THR A 221 -0.85 10.04 2.67
CA THR A 221 -1.14 10.04 4.13
C THR A 221 -0.66 11.31 4.82
N GLY A 222 0.45 11.89 4.37
CA GLY A 222 1.03 13.09 5.00
C GLY A 222 0.37 14.39 4.54
N GLU A 223 -0.44 14.35 3.49
CA GLU A 223 -1.03 15.57 2.93
C GLU A 223 -2.05 16.30 3.83
N PRO A 224 -2.92 15.61 4.59
CA PRO A 224 -3.92 16.27 5.43
C PRO A 224 -3.39 16.89 6.72
N THR A 225 -2.10 16.71 7.02
CA THR A 225 -1.45 17.25 8.22
C THR A 225 -1.79 18.72 8.45
N ILE A 226 -2.14 19.09 9.67
CA ILE A 226 -2.54 20.45 10.02
C ILE A 226 -1.31 21.33 10.24
N ASP A 227 -0.37 20.88 11.08
CA ASP A 227 0.77 21.70 11.46
C ASP A 227 1.83 21.76 10.33
N SER A 228 2.33 22.96 10.04
CA SER A 228 3.32 23.19 8.97
C SER A 228 4.70 22.59 9.28
N TRP A 229 5.08 22.50 10.56
CA TRP A 229 6.26 21.77 11.01
C TRP A 229 6.02 20.26 10.87
N ALA A 230 4.89 19.76 11.36
CA ALA A 230 4.57 18.33 11.24
C ALA A 230 4.54 17.90 9.77
N ARG A 231 4.00 18.74 8.88
CA ARG A 231 3.96 18.48 7.42
C ARG A 231 5.37 18.44 6.84
N ARG A 232 6.29 19.29 7.29
CA ARG A 232 7.70 19.26 6.86
C ARG A 232 8.45 18.04 7.37
N VAL A 233 8.21 17.64 8.62
CA VAL A 233 8.79 16.42 9.21
C VAL A 233 8.26 15.17 8.50
N MET A 234 6.96 15.11 8.25
CA MET A 234 6.35 14.02 7.49
C MET A 234 6.75 14.02 6.03
N ASN A 235 7.00 15.15 5.38
CA ASN A 235 7.44 15.15 3.99
C ASN A 235 8.96 15.00 3.81
N ARG A 236 9.75 15.07 4.90
CA ARG A 236 11.17 14.70 4.85
C ARG A 236 11.28 13.19 4.64
N ASP A 237 11.71 12.80 3.44
CA ASP A 237 12.29 11.48 3.24
C ASP A 237 13.53 11.37 4.14
N LEU A 238 13.53 10.41 5.07
CA LEU A 238 14.67 10.06 5.94
C LEU A 238 15.94 9.67 5.13
N ASN A 239 15.88 9.62 3.80
CA ASN A 239 17.02 9.43 2.90
C ASN A 239 18.02 10.60 2.85
N THR A 240 17.78 11.71 3.55
CA THR A 240 18.76 12.82 3.67
C THR A 240 19.49 12.88 5.02
N MET A 241 19.31 11.90 5.93
CA MET A 241 20.24 11.75 7.07
C MET A 241 21.56 11.15 6.60
N GLY A 242 22.38 11.97 5.95
CA GLY A 242 23.70 11.56 5.47
C GLY A 242 24.62 12.68 5.00
N LYS A 243 24.14 13.92 4.90
CA LYS A 243 25.00 15.08 4.62
C LYS A 243 24.59 16.29 5.46
N GLY A 244 25.26 16.45 6.61
CA GLY A 244 25.64 17.79 7.08
C GLY A 244 24.78 18.49 8.14
N ASP A 245 23.97 17.80 8.95
CA ASP A 245 23.34 18.46 10.11
C ASP A 245 24.19 18.27 11.39
N PHE A 246 25.01 19.28 11.64
CA PHE A 246 25.77 19.54 12.86
C PHE A 246 24.81 19.99 13.98
N PHE A 247 23.98 19.09 14.50
CA PHE A 247 23.24 19.32 15.74
C PHE A 247 23.06 18.00 16.50
N VAL A 248 24.18 17.38 16.85
CA VAL A 248 24.24 16.34 17.90
C VAL A 248 24.98 16.97 19.07
N GLY A 249 24.26 17.79 19.82
CA GLY A 249 24.65 18.26 21.14
C GLY A 249 23.89 17.47 22.18
N LYS A 250 24.59 16.52 22.81
CA LYS A 250 24.31 15.85 24.10
C LYS A 250 22.96 16.15 24.76
N LEU A 251 22.17 15.11 24.95
CA LEU A 251 21.30 14.97 26.12
C LEU A 251 21.71 13.68 26.84
N ASP A 252 22.64 13.84 27.78
CA ASP A 252 22.87 12.89 28.86
C ASP A 252 21.81 13.16 29.96
N GLU A 253 21.48 12.07 30.68
CA GLU A 253 20.81 11.99 31.99
C GLU A 253 19.27 12.13 32.03
N GLN A 254 18.64 10.97 32.27
CA GLN A 254 17.33 10.84 32.93
C GLN A 254 17.33 11.60 34.26
N PRO A 255 16.15 12.05 34.69
CA PRO A 255 15.67 11.54 35.96
C PRO A 255 14.23 11.01 35.88
N ASP A 256 14.02 9.98 36.68
CA ASP A 256 12.76 9.43 37.16
C ASP A 256 11.64 10.49 37.30
N GLY A 257 10.47 10.16 36.78
CA GLY A 257 9.28 11.01 36.92
C GLY A 257 8.16 10.53 36.01
N GLY A 258 7.48 9.45 36.41
CA GLY A 258 6.29 8.95 35.73
C GLY A 258 5.22 10.06 35.59
N LEU A 259 4.90 10.38 34.34
CA LEU A 259 3.70 11.14 33.98
C LEU A 259 2.75 10.17 33.28
N GLU A 260 1.87 9.56 34.08
CA GLU A 260 0.70 8.83 33.58
C GLU A 260 -0.32 9.84 33.03
N LEU A 261 -0.38 9.99 31.70
CA LEU A 261 -1.52 10.62 31.05
C LEU A 261 -2.55 9.53 30.72
N GLY A 262 -3.54 9.38 31.61
CA GLY A 262 -4.64 8.45 31.45
C GLY A 262 -5.62 8.90 30.36
N GLY A 263 -5.57 8.23 29.21
CA GLY A 263 -6.63 8.21 28.20
C GLY A 263 -7.26 6.82 28.10
N LEU A 264 -8.53 6.73 27.69
CA LEU A 264 -9.35 5.51 27.63
C LEU A 264 -8.90 4.42 26.61
N ALA A 265 -7.67 4.49 26.11
CA ALA A 265 -7.03 3.44 25.35
C ALA A 265 -5.70 3.10 26.02
N GLY A 266 -5.55 1.85 26.43
CA GLY A 266 -4.38 1.36 27.15
C GLY A 266 -3.05 1.78 26.53
N THR A 267 -2.09 2.01 27.41
CA THR A 267 -0.70 2.40 27.15
C THR A 267 -0.07 1.47 26.11
N TRP A 268 0.17 1.98 24.91
CA TRP A 268 1.04 1.32 23.94
C TRP A 268 2.47 1.75 24.25
N THR A 269 3.18 0.97 25.08
CA THR A 269 4.63 1.11 25.22
C THR A 269 5.28 0.67 23.91
N LEU A 270 6.26 1.45 23.45
CA LEU A 270 7.05 1.20 22.24
C LEU A 270 8.04 0.02 22.39
N ASP A 271 8.08 -0.63 23.56
CA ASP A 271 8.88 -1.82 23.78
C ASP A 271 8.19 -3.03 23.17
N ASP A 272 8.92 -3.72 22.29
CA ASP A 272 8.50 -4.85 21.44
C ASP A 272 8.12 -6.15 22.21
N GLU A 273 7.82 -6.07 23.51
CA GLU A 273 7.39 -7.19 24.33
C GLU A 273 6.19 -6.79 25.20
N VAL A 274 4.97 -7.05 24.73
CA VAL A 274 3.82 -7.63 25.46
C VAL A 274 2.59 -7.61 24.53
N GLY A 275 1.83 -8.71 24.55
CA GLY A 275 0.86 -9.11 23.55
C GLY A 275 -0.28 -8.12 23.27
N GLY A 276 -0.49 -7.85 21.98
CA GLY A 276 -1.68 -7.18 21.47
C GLY A 276 -2.93 -8.07 21.51
N LEU A 277 -4.10 -7.42 21.46
CA LEU A 277 -5.46 -8.00 21.51
C LEU A 277 -5.66 -9.19 20.55
N CYS A 278 -5.25 -10.38 20.93
CA CYS A 278 -5.62 -11.68 20.37
C CYS A 278 -5.15 -12.81 21.31
N SER A 279 -5.38 -12.65 22.62
CA SER A 279 -5.26 -13.77 23.57
C SER A 279 -6.65 -14.20 24.01
N TYR A 280 -7.23 -15.11 23.24
CA TYR A 280 -8.25 -16.07 23.64
C TYR A 280 -7.94 -17.40 22.98
#